data_AF-A0AB39SGJ2-F1
#
_entry.id   AF-A0AB39SGJ2-F1
#
_cell.length_a   1.000
_cell.length_b   1.000
_cell.length_c   1.000
_cell.angle_alpha   90.00
_cell.angle_beta   90.00
_cell.angle_gamma   90.00
#
_symmetry.space_group_name_H-M   'P 1'
#
loop_
_entity.id
_entity.type
_entity.pdbx_description
1 polymer ?
#
loop_
_entity_poly.entity_id
_entity_poly.type
_entity_poly.pdbx_seq_one_letter_code
_entity_poly.pdbx_strand_id
1 'polypeptide(L)'
;MDEPAFAGVCSFHAVTVAGRGASLVVLCHDHLPVVAFTDTPPVPGRPMARFVDPPAWAGSFGTVGFRVLHAGDLSAPMTEADLSELAKAELAQVRHWRPEAVGDLLFNWWD
;
A
#
# COMPACT_ATOMS: atom_id res chain seq x y z
N MET A 1 5.54 -28.47 7.18
CA MET A 1 5.20 -27.15 7.74
C MET A 1 4.79 -26.33 6.54
N ASP A 2 3.54 -26.48 6.14
CA ASP A 2 2.98 -25.85 4.95
C ASP A 2 2.91 -24.33 5.18
N GLU A 3 3.67 -23.58 4.39
CA GLU A 3 3.38 -22.16 4.22
C GLU A 3 2.02 -22.05 3.54
N PRO A 4 1.03 -21.32 4.09
CA PRO A 4 -0.15 -21.01 3.33
C PRO A 4 0.28 -20.05 2.22
N ALA A 5 0.42 -20.59 1.00
CA ALA A 5 0.58 -19.81 -0.20
C ALA A 5 -0.71 -19.02 -0.43
N PHE A 6 -0.75 -17.77 0.07
CA PHE A 6 -1.63 -16.77 -0.51
C PHE A 6 -1.15 -16.51 -1.93
N ALA A 7 -1.70 -17.26 -2.88
CA ALA A 7 -1.64 -16.94 -4.31
C ALA A 7 -2.73 -15.93 -4.69
N GLY A 8 -3.05 -14.98 -3.79
CA GLY A 8 -3.93 -13.87 -4.11
C GLY A 8 -3.18 -12.85 -4.93
N VAL A 9 -3.82 -12.31 -5.97
CA VAL A 9 -3.31 -11.13 -6.67
C VAL A 9 -3.24 -9.99 -5.65
N CYS A 10 -2.11 -9.26 -5.59
CA CYS A 10 -2.00 -8.08 -4.74
C CYS A 10 -2.17 -6.81 -5.57
N SER A 11 -2.68 -5.76 -4.94
CA SER A 11 -2.90 -4.45 -5.59
C SER A 11 -1.61 -3.66 -5.84
N PHE A 12 -0.43 -4.27 -5.66
CA PHE A 12 0.85 -3.58 -5.69
C PHE A 12 2.02 -4.46 -6.12
N HIS A 13 3.09 -3.81 -6.59
CA HIS A 13 4.44 -4.36 -6.67
C HIS A 13 5.29 -3.85 -5.51
N ALA A 14 6.14 -4.72 -4.96
CA ALA A 14 7.05 -4.36 -3.88
C ALA A 14 8.51 -4.55 -4.30
N VAL A 15 9.37 -3.58 -4.00
CA VAL A 15 10.82 -3.68 -4.19
C VAL A 15 11.58 -3.18 -2.97
N THR A 16 12.55 -3.96 -2.51
CA THR A 16 13.44 -3.56 -1.41
C THR A 16 14.61 -2.78 -1.96
N VAL A 17 14.76 -1.55 -1.49
CA VAL A 17 15.91 -0.67 -1.76
C VAL A 17 16.82 -0.70 -0.53
N ALA A 18 17.97 -1.35 -0.67
CA ALA A 18 18.98 -1.41 0.39
C ALA A 18 19.97 -0.24 0.25
N GLY A 19 20.09 0.57 1.31
CA GLY A 19 21.11 1.63 1.42
C GLY A 19 22.20 1.30 2.43
N ARG A 20 23.14 2.22 2.62
CA ARG A 20 24.24 2.07 3.62
C ARG A 20 23.78 2.14 5.08
N GLY A 21 22.53 2.50 5.36
CA GLY A 21 22.01 2.69 6.73
C GLY A 21 20.77 1.88 7.07
N ALA A 22 19.80 1.82 6.16
CA ALA A 22 18.59 1.03 6.32
C ALA A 22 18.09 0.52 4.96
N SER A 23 17.36 -0.59 4.99
CA SER A 23 16.56 -1.06 3.86
C SER A 23 15.17 -0.49 3.96
N LEU A 24 14.61 -0.07 2.84
CA LEU A 24 13.25 0.42 2.73
C LEU A 24 12.54 -0.35 1.63
N VAL A 25 11.25 -0.64 1.83
CA VAL A 25 10.44 -1.29 0.80
C VAL A 25 9.58 -0.24 0.14
N VAL A 26 9.65 -0.19 -1.20
CA VAL A 26 8.83 0.68 -2.04
C VAL A 26 7.64 -0.14 -2.51
N LEU A 27 6.44 0.38 -2.32
CA LEU A 27 5.19 -0.20 -2.80
C LEU A 27 4.66 0.67 -3.94
N CYS A 28 4.53 0.11 -5.13
CA CYS A 28 3.90 0.76 -6.27
C CYS A 28 2.54 0.12 -6.51
N HIS A 29 1.46 0.90 -6.48
CA HIS A 29 0.12 0.36 -6.74
C HIS A 29 0.01 -0.09 -8.21
N ASP A 30 -0.69 -1.19 -8.46
CA ASP A 30 -0.78 -1.83 -9.79
C ASP A 30 -1.59 -0.99 -10.80
N HIS A 31 -2.68 -0.36 -10.35
CA HIS A 31 -3.55 0.46 -11.20
C HIS A 31 -3.51 1.97 -10.96
N LEU A 32 -3.14 2.41 -9.75
CA LEU A 32 -3.09 3.82 -9.40
C LEU A 32 -1.65 4.33 -9.49
N PRO A 33 -1.41 5.57 -9.96
CA PRO A 33 -0.06 6.14 -10.02
C PRO A 33 0.37 6.64 -8.65
N VAL A 34 0.38 5.76 -7.63
CA VAL A 34 0.76 6.08 -6.26
C VAL A 34 1.88 5.17 -5.76
N VAL A 35 2.76 5.74 -4.93
CA VAL A 35 3.87 5.03 -4.30
C VAL A 35 3.86 5.27 -2.79
N ALA A 36 4.10 4.22 -2.02
CA ALA A 36 4.24 4.25 -0.57
C ALA A 36 5.52 3.52 -0.12
N PHE A 37 5.87 3.66 1.15
CA PHE A 37 7.08 3.06 1.72
C PHE A 37 6.79 2.36 3.05
N THR A 38 7.43 1.22 3.29
CA THR A 38 7.41 0.50 4.57
C THR A 38 8.82 0.16 5.05
N ASP A 39 9.00 0.05 6.37
CA ASP A 39 10.29 -0.34 6.97
C ASP A 39 10.54 -1.87 6.95
N THR A 40 9.50 -2.66 6.71
CA THR A 40 9.58 -4.12 6.57
C THR A 40 8.87 -4.61 5.32
N PRO A 41 9.34 -5.71 4.70
CA PRO A 41 8.63 -6.35 3.60
C PRO A 41 7.20 -6.75 3.96
N PRO A 42 6.23 -6.55 3.05
CA PRO A 42 4.86 -6.97 3.27
C PRO A 42 4.76 -8.48 3.37
N VAL A 43 3.88 -8.96 4.27
CA VAL A 43 3.63 -10.39 4.47
C VAL A 43 2.33 -10.77 3.76
N PRO A 44 2.36 -11.71 2.79
CA PRO A 44 1.17 -12.12 2.04
C PRO A 44 -0.04 -12.41 2.94
N GLY A 45 -1.19 -11.85 2.57
CA GLY A 45 -2.48 -12.05 3.25
C GLY A 45 -2.64 -11.35 4.61
N ARG A 46 -1.68 -10.52 5.04
CA ARG A 46 -1.80 -9.70 6.26
C ARG A 46 -2.01 -8.24 5.91
N PRO A 47 -2.77 -7.44 6.68
CA PRO A 47 -2.87 -6.00 6.44
C PRO A 47 -1.49 -5.33 6.33
N MET A 48 -1.41 -4.24 5.53
CA MET A 48 -0.19 -3.45 5.48
C MET A 48 0.09 -2.86 6.86
N ALA A 49 1.36 -2.78 7.20
CA ALA A 49 1.79 -2.15 8.43
C ALA A 49 3.09 -1.41 8.23
N ARG A 50 3.39 -0.54 9.20
CA ARG A 50 4.68 0.15 9.30
C ARG A 50 5.03 0.97 8.06
N PHE A 51 4.02 1.67 7.54
CA PHE A 51 4.26 2.75 6.59
C PHE A 51 5.18 3.80 7.22
N VAL A 52 6.10 4.32 6.43
CA VAL A 52 7.03 5.38 6.84
C VAL A 52 7.01 6.51 5.85
N ASP A 53 7.43 7.70 6.31
CA ASP A 53 7.46 8.86 5.45
C ASP A 53 8.45 8.69 4.28
N PRO A 54 8.16 9.31 3.13
CA PRO A 54 9.01 9.21 1.96
C PRO A 54 10.44 9.66 2.26
N PRO A 55 11.46 8.87 1.88
CA PRO A 55 12.84 9.29 2.01
C PRO A 55 13.15 10.46 1.06
N ALA A 56 14.25 11.18 1.31
CA ALA A 56 14.63 12.36 0.52
C ALA A 56 14.74 12.11 -1.00
N TRP A 57 15.07 10.89 -1.42
CA TRP A 57 15.19 10.51 -2.83
C TRP A 57 13.84 10.17 -3.50
N ALA A 58 12.75 10.01 -2.73
CA ALA A 58 11.43 9.65 -3.22
C ALA A 58 10.82 10.70 -4.15
N GLY A 59 11.27 11.96 -4.08
CA GLY A 59 10.80 13.03 -4.97
C GLY A 59 10.95 12.68 -6.46
N SER A 60 11.88 11.79 -6.82
CA SER A 60 12.07 11.30 -8.19
C SER A 60 10.83 10.59 -8.75
N PHE A 61 10.04 9.89 -7.92
CA PHE A 61 8.77 9.27 -8.35
C PHE A 61 7.75 10.33 -8.80
N GLY A 62 7.70 11.46 -8.08
CA GLY A 62 6.89 12.62 -8.46
C GLY A 62 7.21 13.14 -9.85
N THR A 63 8.50 13.19 -10.21
CA THR A 63 8.94 13.70 -11.52
C THR A 63 8.49 12.82 -12.70
N VAL A 64 8.22 11.54 -12.45
CA VAL A 64 7.74 10.58 -13.46
C VAL A 64 6.23 10.30 -13.36
N GLY A 65 5.50 11.13 -12.60
CA GLY A 65 4.04 11.14 -12.56
C GLY A 65 3.39 10.31 -11.45
N PHE A 66 4.16 9.75 -10.51
CA PHE A 66 3.59 9.09 -9.35
C PHE A 66 3.32 10.08 -8.21
N ARG A 67 2.18 9.96 -7.54
CA ARG A 67 1.94 10.61 -6.26
C ARG A 67 2.63 9.81 -5.16
N VAL A 68 3.53 10.47 -4.43
CA VAL A 68 4.21 9.89 -3.29
C VAL A 68 3.33 10.08 -2.04
N LEU A 69 2.96 9.00 -1.39
CA LEU A 69 2.06 9.00 -0.23
C LEU A 69 2.85 9.06 1.08
N HIS A 70 2.35 9.85 2.02
CA HIS A 70 2.92 9.97 3.36
C HIS A 70 2.33 8.93 4.32
N ALA A 71 3.09 8.58 5.36
CA ALA A 71 2.62 7.61 6.36
C ALA A 71 1.34 8.09 7.07
N GLY A 72 1.25 9.41 7.32
CA GLY A 72 0.06 10.03 7.90
C GLY A 72 -1.20 9.78 7.07
N ASP A 73 -1.16 10.02 5.76
CA ASP A 73 -2.29 9.80 4.85
C ASP A 73 -2.71 8.33 4.81
N LEU A 74 -1.73 7.43 4.82
CA LEU A 74 -1.96 5.97 4.76
C LEU A 74 -2.51 5.42 6.08
N SER A 75 -2.20 6.07 7.20
CA SER A 75 -2.74 5.74 8.51
C SER A 75 -4.12 6.35 8.80
N ALA A 76 -4.63 7.20 7.90
CA ALA A 76 -5.93 7.83 8.08
C ALA A 76 -7.03 6.76 8.16
N PRO A 77 -7.97 6.88 9.11
CA PRO A 77 -9.04 5.90 9.27
C PRO A 77 -9.99 5.93 8.07
N MET A 78 -10.55 4.78 7.72
CA MET A 78 -11.50 4.67 6.60
C MET A 78 -12.77 5.52 6.77
N THR A 79 -13.07 6.00 7.98
CA THR A 79 -14.15 6.95 8.25
C THR A 79 -13.88 8.36 7.71
N GLU A 80 -12.61 8.71 7.48
CA GLU A 80 -12.18 9.99 6.91
C GLU A 80 -11.91 9.89 5.40
N ALA A 81 -11.92 8.68 4.85
CA ALA A 81 -11.70 8.44 3.43
C ALA A 81 -12.95 8.82 2.62
N ASP A 82 -12.75 9.59 1.55
CA ASP A 82 -13.79 9.81 0.54
C ASP A 82 -13.87 8.60 -0.38
N LEU A 83 -14.99 7.87 -0.29
CA LEU A 83 -15.25 6.66 -1.07
C LEU A 83 -16.19 6.89 -2.26
N SER A 84 -16.54 8.14 -2.54
CA SER A 84 -17.55 8.48 -3.55
C SER A 84 -17.16 8.09 -4.98
N GLU A 85 -15.87 8.06 -5.29
CA GLU A 85 -15.32 7.70 -6.60
C GLU A 85 -15.14 6.18 -6.79
N LEU A 86 -15.33 5.36 -5.75
CA LEU A 86 -15.21 3.90 -5.89
C LEU A 86 -16.40 3.32 -6.66
N ALA A 87 -16.10 2.43 -7.59
CA ALA A 87 -17.08 1.63 -8.29
C ALA A 87 -17.80 0.69 -7.33
N LYS A 88 -18.99 0.23 -7.74
CA LYS A 88 -19.85 -0.64 -6.93
C LYS A 88 -19.16 -1.95 -6.50
N ALA A 89 -18.27 -2.49 -7.34
CA ALA A 89 -17.49 -3.69 -7.04
C ALA A 89 -16.46 -3.42 -5.93
N GLU A 90 -15.73 -2.31 -6.01
CA GLU A 90 -14.73 -1.92 -5.01
C GLU A 90 -15.39 -1.58 -3.67
N LEU A 91 -16.56 -0.91 -3.69
CA LEU A 91 -17.37 -0.69 -2.48
C LEU A 91 -17.83 -2.01 -1.84
N ALA A 92 -18.08 -3.05 -2.63
CA ALA A 92 -18.41 -4.38 -2.09
C ALA A 92 -17.20 -5.03 -1.41
N GLN A 93 -16.00 -4.90 -2.00
CA GLN A 93 -14.75 -5.34 -1.38
C GLN A 93 -14.48 -4.60 -0.06
N VAL A 94 -14.64 -3.26 -0.01
CA VAL A 94 -14.50 -2.47 1.23
C VAL A 94 -15.44 -2.97 2.32
N ARG A 95 -16.70 -3.27 1.99
CA ARG A 95 -17.68 -3.80 2.96
C ARG A 95 -17.34 -5.21 3.44
N HIS A 96 -16.77 -6.03 2.56
CA HIS A 96 -16.38 -7.40 2.86
C HIS A 96 -15.13 -7.45 3.75
N TRP A 97 -14.06 -6.79 3.33
CA TRP A 97 -12.75 -6.83 3.97
C TRP A 97 -12.61 -5.87 5.14
N ARG A 98 -13.41 -4.79 5.18
CA ARG A 98 -13.44 -3.79 6.27
C ARG A 98 -12.04 -3.28 6.64
N PRO A 99 -11.30 -2.68 5.69
CA PRO A 99 -10.04 -2.03 6.01
C PRO A 99 -10.21 -1.03 7.16
N GLU A 100 -9.21 -0.91 8.02
CA GLU A 100 -9.25 0.05 9.13
C GLU A 100 -8.67 1.40 8.69
N ALA A 101 -7.63 1.38 7.87
CA ALA A 101 -6.96 2.56 7.35
C ALA A 101 -6.91 2.61 5.82
N VAL A 102 -6.68 3.80 5.26
CA VAL A 102 -6.54 4.03 3.81
C VAL A 102 -5.44 3.15 3.20
N GLY A 103 -4.34 2.92 3.91
CA GLY A 103 -3.26 2.05 3.46
C GLY A 103 -3.69 0.60 3.24
N ASP A 104 -4.59 0.07 4.07
CA ASP A 104 -5.15 -1.28 3.93
C ASP A 104 -6.04 -1.40 2.69
N LEU A 105 -6.72 -0.31 2.32
CA LEU A 105 -7.51 -0.27 1.09
C LEU A 105 -6.61 -0.22 -0.15
N LEU A 106 -5.60 0.66 -0.15
CA LEU A 106 -4.75 0.87 -1.32
C LEU A 106 -3.79 -0.29 -1.58
N PHE A 107 -3.28 -0.93 -0.53
CA PHE A 107 -2.24 -1.95 -0.63
C PHE A 107 -2.73 -3.24 0.04
N ASN A 108 -3.27 -4.16 -0.74
CA ASN A 108 -3.95 -5.35 -0.24
C ASN A 108 -3.68 -6.61 -1.10
N TRP A 109 -4.18 -7.76 -0.63
CA TRP A 109 -4.18 -9.05 -1.33
C TRP A 109 -5.61 -9.56 -1.56
N TRP A 110 -6.53 -8.63 -1.85
CA TRP A 110 -7.91 -8.98 -2.14
C TRP A 110 -8.00 -9.59 -3.54
N ASP A 111 -8.88 -10.58 -3.69
CA ASP A 111 -9.17 -11.30 -4.94
C ASP A 111 -10.09 -10.48 -5.87
#